data_AF-A2S789-F1
#
_entry.id   AF-A2S789-F1
#
_cell.length_a   1.000
_cell.length_b   1.000
_cell.length_c   1.000
_cell.angle_alpha   90.00
_cell.angle_beta   90.00
_cell.angle_gamma   90.00
#
_symmetry.space_group_name_H-M   'P 1'
#
loop_
_entity.id
_entity.type
_entity.pdbx_description
1 polymer ?
#
loop_
_entity_poly.entity_id
_entity_poly.type
_entity_poly.pdbx_seq_one_letter_code
_entity_poly.pdbx_strand_id
1 'polypeptide(L)'
;MKQDAFIQRLRQALGSLPKRDVDEIVADYREYIGDAFSAGRTEEDVIAALGEPEKLARELKAQANFRQWEERRSFGNLMRVVGSIAGLGLLHLVLLVPFLLYMLVLTLGYVFFGALTVAGLVTLVAFGSHYVFGTPVPGVLPFGGGAAQLGAAGASGKADGKGATDGKAAQTGKIAQDLRVEGERYVLDLHDGSRVSIVTRKGVIDARKQGGKLSIDATGDGARELLTTGKDDTLGIARADVIALDLKSANGDQMTVANTGGSVPGVNVPGIAGGNVQMTPDGRGGMNLSVTNGENSVSIVGGRITVDNGKQHVSVAAPAGFALGGIAFGYGLAMLPIGIVGLLVCVWLTRVTWRALGRYVRRRIDAVSAKLERERAN
;
A
#
# COMPACT_ATOMS: atom_id res chain seq x y z
N MET A 1 102.42 -0.74 15.04
CA MET A 1 101.73 -1.52 16.11
C MET A 1 101.76 -2.97 15.66
N LYS A 2 102.03 -3.94 16.54
CA LYS A 2 102.01 -5.37 16.16
C LYS A 2 100.57 -5.92 16.15
N GLN A 3 100.33 -6.97 15.37
CA GLN A 3 99.07 -7.67 15.14
C GLN A 3 98.39 -8.05 16.46
N ASP A 4 99.13 -8.69 17.36
CA ASP A 4 98.59 -9.13 18.66
C ASP A 4 98.03 -7.96 19.47
N ALA A 5 98.72 -6.81 19.44
CA ALA A 5 98.28 -5.62 20.14
C ALA A 5 97.03 -5.01 19.46
N PHE A 6 96.94 -5.03 18.13
CA PHE A 6 95.78 -4.54 17.38
C PHE A 6 94.54 -5.38 17.69
N ILE A 7 94.68 -6.70 17.62
CA ILE A 7 93.60 -7.65 17.91
C ILE A 7 93.15 -7.55 19.38
N GLN A 8 94.09 -7.39 20.32
CA GLN A 8 93.75 -7.22 21.73
C GLN A 8 92.92 -5.95 21.97
N ARG A 9 93.29 -4.82 21.33
CA ARG A 9 92.53 -3.57 21.41
C ARG A 9 91.17 -3.67 20.71
N LEU A 10 91.09 -4.33 19.55
CA LEU A 10 89.83 -4.58 18.84
C LEU A 10 88.87 -5.42 19.70
N ARG A 11 89.37 -6.49 20.33
CA ARG A 11 88.58 -7.35 21.24
C ARG A 11 88.07 -6.58 22.46
N GLN A 12 88.92 -5.76 23.08
CA GLN A 12 88.51 -4.89 24.20
C GLN A 12 87.46 -3.87 23.75
N ALA A 13 87.66 -3.24 22.60
CA ALA A 13 86.72 -2.28 22.05
C ALA A 13 85.39 -2.93 21.67
N LEU A 14 85.37 -4.19 21.21
CA LEU A 14 84.15 -4.95 20.87
C LEU A 14 83.43 -5.58 22.08
N GLY A 15 83.95 -5.47 23.30
CA GLY A 15 83.45 -6.18 24.49
C GLY A 15 82.00 -5.89 24.94
N SER A 16 81.29 -4.96 24.28
CA SER A 16 79.86 -4.73 24.50
C SER A 16 78.96 -5.64 23.65
N LEU A 17 79.51 -6.43 22.72
CA LEU A 17 78.80 -7.42 21.92
C LEU A 17 78.85 -8.81 22.59
N PRO A 18 77.94 -9.73 22.23
CA PRO A 18 78.00 -11.11 22.72
C PRO A 18 79.36 -11.76 22.45
N LYS A 19 79.90 -12.49 23.43
CA LYS A 19 81.25 -13.09 23.34
C LYS A 19 81.47 -13.92 22.08
N ARG A 20 80.43 -14.64 21.64
CA ARG A 20 80.48 -15.46 20.41
C ARG A 20 80.75 -14.61 19.17
N ASP A 21 80.04 -13.50 19.02
CA ASP A 21 80.17 -12.59 17.87
C ASP A 21 81.52 -11.87 17.90
N VAL A 22 82.01 -11.52 19.10
CA VAL A 22 83.34 -10.92 19.27
C VAL A 22 84.44 -11.90 18.85
N ASP A 23 84.33 -13.17 19.22
CA ASP A 23 85.30 -14.20 18.89
C ASP A 23 85.31 -14.54 17.40
N GLU A 24 84.14 -14.55 16.75
CA GLU A 24 83.98 -14.73 15.30
C GLU A 24 84.63 -13.58 14.52
N ILE A 25 84.27 -12.32 14.84
CA ILE A 25 84.86 -11.13 14.19
C ILE A 25 86.39 -11.11 14.37
N VAL A 26 86.88 -11.43 15.58
CA VAL A 26 88.33 -11.45 15.84
C VAL A 26 89.04 -12.56 15.06
N ALA A 27 88.41 -13.71 14.85
CA ALA A 27 88.95 -14.80 14.06
C ALA A 27 89.09 -14.39 12.59
N ASP A 28 88.06 -13.78 12.00
CA ASP A 28 88.06 -13.33 10.60
C ASP A 28 89.18 -12.32 10.32
N TYR A 29 89.37 -11.34 11.22
CA TYR A 29 90.45 -10.37 11.06
C TYR A 29 91.84 -10.96 11.30
N ARG A 30 91.97 -12.03 12.11
CA ARG A 30 93.24 -12.76 12.25
C ARG A 30 93.60 -13.52 10.98
N GLU A 31 92.62 -14.16 10.36
CA GLU A 31 92.78 -14.85 9.09
C GLU A 31 93.16 -13.85 7.98
N TYR A 32 92.44 -12.73 7.86
CA TYR A 32 92.75 -11.67 6.90
C TYR A 32 94.17 -11.11 7.04
N ILE A 33 94.63 -10.84 8.27
CA ILE A 33 96.00 -10.35 8.49
C ILE A 33 97.03 -11.45 8.17
N GLY A 34 96.74 -12.71 8.49
CA GLY A 34 97.60 -13.85 8.17
C GLY A 34 97.75 -14.09 6.66
N ASP A 35 96.66 -13.93 5.91
CA ASP A 35 96.66 -14.03 4.46
C ASP A 35 97.44 -12.88 3.81
N ALA A 36 97.26 -11.66 4.32
CA ALA A 36 97.98 -10.50 3.84
C ALA A 36 99.50 -10.61 4.07
N PHE A 37 99.91 -11.20 5.20
CA PHE A 37 101.31 -11.52 5.48
C PHE A 37 101.85 -12.60 4.52
N SER A 38 101.08 -13.66 4.28
CA SER A 38 101.44 -14.73 3.33
C SER A 38 101.55 -14.24 1.89
N ALA A 39 100.84 -13.18 1.53
CA ALA A 39 100.93 -12.48 0.26
C ALA A 39 102.14 -11.52 0.14
N GLY A 40 103.03 -11.50 1.14
CA GLY A 40 104.28 -10.72 1.12
C GLY A 40 104.13 -9.26 1.54
N ARG A 41 103.02 -8.86 2.17
CA ARG A 41 102.87 -7.52 2.76
C ARG A 41 103.46 -7.49 4.16
N THR A 42 104.02 -6.34 4.53
CA THR A 42 104.53 -6.15 5.90
C THR A 42 103.36 -6.02 6.88
N GLU A 43 103.55 -6.49 8.12
CA GLU A 43 102.55 -6.47 9.18
C GLU A 43 102.11 -5.02 9.48
N GLU A 44 103.06 -4.08 9.43
CA GLU A 44 102.84 -2.66 9.67
C GLU A 44 101.94 -2.01 8.62
N ASP A 45 102.11 -2.34 7.34
CA ASP A 45 101.31 -1.79 6.24
C ASP A 45 99.87 -2.28 6.30
N VAL A 46 99.65 -3.55 6.65
CA VAL A 46 98.31 -4.15 6.77
C VAL A 46 97.54 -3.52 7.93
N ILE A 47 98.20 -3.30 9.07
CA ILE A 47 97.58 -2.66 10.24
C ILE A 47 97.33 -1.18 9.98
N ALA A 48 98.22 -0.49 9.27
CA ALA A 48 98.01 0.91 8.87
C ALA A 48 96.79 1.06 7.93
N ALA A 49 96.58 0.08 7.04
CA ALA A 49 95.42 0.06 6.14
C ALA A 49 94.08 -0.20 6.87
N LEU A 50 94.10 -0.98 7.97
CA LEU A 50 92.91 -1.25 8.80
C LEU A 50 92.51 -0.05 9.69
N GLY A 51 93.43 0.90 9.91
CA GLY A 51 93.17 2.11 10.67
C GLY A 51 93.12 1.91 12.19
N GLU A 52 92.37 2.75 12.90
CA GLU A 52 92.29 2.70 14.36
C GLU A 52 91.30 1.63 14.85
N PRO A 53 91.70 0.71 15.75
CA PRO A 53 90.85 -0.41 16.18
C PRO A 53 89.56 0.03 16.88
N GLU A 54 89.56 1.21 17.51
CA GLU A 54 88.38 1.77 18.18
C GLU A 54 87.32 2.29 17.21
N LYS A 55 87.74 2.85 16.07
CA LYS A 55 86.83 3.31 15.01
C LYS A 55 86.19 2.11 14.31
N LEU A 56 87.00 1.11 13.98
CA LEU A 56 86.53 -0.14 13.39
C LEU A 56 85.53 -0.86 14.31
N ALA A 57 85.84 -0.95 15.61
CA ALA A 57 84.92 -1.53 16.59
C ALA A 57 83.58 -0.77 16.68
N ARG A 58 83.60 0.56 16.53
CA ARG A 58 82.40 1.39 16.56
C ARG A 58 81.50 1.15 15.35
N GLU A 59 82.11 1.01 14.18
CA GLU A 59 81.40 0.70 12.92
C GLU A 59 80.77 -0.70 12.96
N LEU A 60 81.55 -1.71 13.38
CA LEU A 60 81.07 -3.09 13.51
C LEU A 60 79.93 -3.21 14.54
N LYS A 61 80.01 -2.47 15.65
CA LYS A 61 78.91 -2.40 16.62
C LYS A 61 77.65 -1.78 16.04
N ALA A 62 77.78 -0.71 15.26
CA ALA A 62 76.63 -0.06 14.64
C ALA A 62 75.91 -1.03 13.68
N GLN A 63 76.67 -1.77 12.87
CA GLN A 63 76.12 -2.79 11.97
C GLN A 63 75.48 -3.96 12.73
N ALA A 64 76.13 -4.47 13.78
CA ALA A 64 75.60 -5.56 14.60
C ALA A 64 74.32 -5.16 15.34
N ASN A 65 74.27 -3.94 15.89
CA ASN A 65 73.07 -3.41 16.55
C ASN A 65 71.91 -3.21 15.56
N PHE A 66 72.20 -2.76 14.34
CA PHE A 66 71.19 -2.61 13.29
C PHE A 66 70.59 -3.96 12.89
N ARG A 67 71.44 -4.98 12.68
CA ARG A 67 71.00 -6.35 12.35
C ARG A 67 70.19 -6.99 13.47
N GLN A 68 70.60 -6.83 14.73
CA GLN A 68 69.83 -7.31 15.89
C GLN A 68 68.48 -6.59 16.05
N TRP A 69 68.42 -5.30 15.73
CA TRP A 69 67.17 -4.53 15.73
C TRP A 69 66.21 -5.03 14.64
N GLU A 70 66.73 -5.35 13.46
CA GLU A 70 65.96 -5.90 12.34
C GLU A 70 65.43 -7.31 12.66
N GLU A 71 66.24 -8.16 13.31
CA GLU A 71 65.84 -9.50 13.76
C GLU A 71 64.79 -9.46 14.89
N ARG A 72 64.94 -8.57 15.89
CA ARG A 72 63.94 -8.41 16.98
C ARG A 72 62.62 -7.81 16.46
N ARG A 73 62.65 -7.10 15.34
CA ARG A 73 61.47 -6.67 14.59
C ARG A 73 60.78 -7.79 13.81
N SER A 74 61.18 -9.05 14.01
CA SER A 74 60.53 -10.29 13.55
C SER A 74 59.11 -10.06 13.03
N PHE A 75 59.03 -9.90 11.71
CA PHE A 75 57.79 -9.74 10.96
C PHE A 75 56.76 -10.83 11.29
N GLY A 76 57.20 -12.00 11.74
CA GLY A 76 56.33 -13.09 12.19
C GLY A 76 55.53 -12.76 13.45
N ASN A 77 56.14 -12.14 14.48
CA ASN A 77 55.40 -11.73 15.67
C ASN A 77 54.47 -10.54 15.38
N LEU A 78 54.91 -9.60 14.53
CA LEU A 78 54.07 -8.48 14.10
C LEU A 78 52.85 -8.99 13.29
N MET A 79 53.04 -9.92 12.35
CA MET A 79 51.95 -10.56 11.60
C MET A 79 51.00 -11.34 12.49
N ARG A 80 51.49 -11.99 13.55
CA ARG A 80 50.65 -12.69 14.53
C ARG A 80 49.78 -11.71 15.33
N VAL A 81 50.34 -10.58 15.75
CA VAL A 81 49.60 -9.52 16.46
C VAL A 81 48.61 -8.82 15.52
N VAL A 82 49.02 -8.49 14.30
CA VAL A 82 48.15 -7.92 13.26
C VAL A 82 47.01 -8.90 12.91
N GLY A 83 47.29 -10.19 12.77
CA GLY A 83 46.27 -11.21 12.57
C GLY A 83 45.32 -11.35 13.76
N SER A 84 45.81 -11.17 14.99
CA SER A 84 44.97 -11.18 16.19
C SER A 84 44.06 -9.95 16.27
N ILE A 85 44.57 -8.77 15.90
CA ILE A 85 43.80 -7.51 15.83
C ILE A 85 42.78 -7.57 14.68
N ALA A 86 43.19 -8.07 13.51
CA ALA A 86 42.31 -8.28 12.36
C ALA A 86 41.22 -9.31 12.67
N GLY A 87 41.56 -10.40 13.38
CA GLY A 87 40.59 -11.39 13.86
C GLY A 87 39.60 -10.80 14.87
N LEU A 88 40.04 -9.89 15.75
CA LEU A 88 39.16 -9.17 16.66
C LEU A 88 38.19 -8.24 15.91
N GLY A 89 38.68 -7.57 14.86
CA GLY A 89 37.86 -6.75 13.96
C GLY A 89 36.86 -7.59 13.16
N LEU A 90 37.28 -8.75 12.67
CA LEU A 90 36.42 -9.70 11.96
C LEU A 90 35.33 -10.27 12.87
N LEU A 91 35.65 -10.57 14.14
CA LEU A 91 34.66 -10.99 15.13
C LEU A 91 33.64 -9.87 15.40
N HIS A 92 34.09 -8.62 15.46
CA HIS A 92 33.19 -7.47 15.55
C HIS A 92 32.31 -7.34 14.32
N LEU A 93 32.86 -7.54 13.12
CA LEU A 93 32.10 -7.50 11.86
C LEU A 93 31.04 -8.60 11.81
N VAL A 94 31.39 -9.83 12.17
CA VAL A 94 30.46 -10.97 12.25
C VAL A 94 29.34 -10.73 13.26
N LEU A 95 29.62 -10.01 14.37
CA LEU A 95 28.61 -9.63 15.34
C LEU A 95 27.77 -8.41 14.91
N LEU A 96 28.38 -7.49 14.16
CA LEU A 96 27.77 -6.25 13.69
C LEU A 96 26.76 -6.50 12.57
N VAL A 97 27.08 -7.39 11.63
CA VAL A 97 26.20 -7.72 10.49
C VAL A 97 24.78 -8.17 10.91
N PRO A 98 24.59 -9.17 11.80
CA PRO A 98 23.25 -9.55 12.24
C PRO A 98 22.56 -8.46 13.05
N PHE A 99 23.32 -7.65 13.81
CA PHE A 99 22.77 -6.49 14.53
C PHE A 99 22.26 -5.41 13.57
N LEU A 100 23.01 -5.11 12.51
CA LEU A 100 22.62 -4.15 11.48
C LEU A 100 21.40 -4.64 10.69
N LEU A 101 21.37 -5.93 10.34
CA LEU A 101 20.22 -6.55 9.68
C LEU A 101 18.97 -6.51 10.56
N TYR A 102 19.11 -6.78 11.86
CA TYR A 102 18.03 -6.63 12.83
C TYR A 102 17.49 -5.19 12.88
N MET A 103 18.38 -4.18 12.95
CA MET A 103 17.98 -2.77 12.94
C MET A 103 17.28 -2.39 11.63
N LEU A 104 17.75 -2.90 10.49
CA LEU A 104 17.12 -2.67 9.19
C LEU A 104 15.70 -3.26 9.12
N VAL A 105 15.52 -4.50 9.57
CA VAL A 105 14.20 -5.15 9.62
C VAL A 105 13.26 -4.39 10.56
N LEU A 106 13.78 -3.90 11.69
CA LEU A 106 13.00 -3.13 12.66
C LEU A 106 12.53 -1.79 12.07
N THR A 107 13.41 -1.05 11.38
CA THR A 107 13.03 0.22 10.73
C THR A 107 12.02 0.01 9.60
N LEU A 108 12.23 -1.01 8.75
CA LEU A 108 11.26 -1.41 7.72
C LEU A 108 9.91 -1.76 8.33
N GLY A 109 9.89 -2.51 9.45
CA GLY A 109 8.68 -2.84 10.19
C GLY A 109 7.94 -1.60 10.69
N TYR A 110 8.65 -0.63 11.28
CA TYR A 110 8.05 0.63 11.72
C TYR A 110 7.43 1.42 10.57
N VAL A 111 8.13 1.54 9.44
CA VAL A 111 7.62 2.24 8.25
C VAL A 111 6.38 1.53 7.70
N PHE A 112 6.43 0.21 7.57
CA PHE A 112 5.32 -0.58 7.03
C PHE A 112 4.07 -0.55 7.92
N PHE A 113 4.21 -0.86 9.21
CA PHE A 113 3.08 -0.83 10.14
C PHE A 113 2.58 0.60 10.39
N GLY A 114 3.48 1.59 10.40
CA GLY A 114 3.14 3.01 10.44
C GLY A 114 2.27 3.42 9.25
N ALA A 115 2.70 3.09 8.02
CA ALA A 115 1.93 3.36 6.82
C ALA A 115 0.55 2.68 6.85
N LEU A 116 0.47 1.43 7.33
CA LEU A 116 -0.79 0.71 7.51
C LEU A 116 -1.74 1.42 8.48
N THR A 117 -1.23 1.90 9.62
CA THR A 117 -2.06 2.64 10.58
C THR A 117 -2.59 3.95 10.03
N VAL A 118 -1.75 4.71 9.32
CA VAL A 118 -2.15 5.98 8.70
C VAL A 118 -3.17 5.73 7.59
N ALA A 119 -2.95 4.74 6.72
CA ALA A 119 -3.88 4.38 5.67
C ALA A 119 -5.23 3.91 6.23
N GLY A 120 -5.22 3.08 7.28
CA GLY A 120 -6.41 2.65 7.99
C GLY A 120 -7.18 3.82 8.61
N LEU A 121 -6.48 4.78 9.23
CA LEU A 121 -7.09 5.96 9.85
C LEU A 121 -7.72 6.89 8.80
N VAL A 122 -7.01 7.16 7.71
CA VAL A 122 -7.53 7.96 6.59
C VAL A 122 -8.76 7.31 6.00
N THR A 123 -8.76 5.98 5.82
CA THR A 123 -9.92 5.24 5.32
C THR A 123 -11.11 5.34 6.28
N LEU A 124 -10.88 5.16 7.58
CA LEU A 124 -11.93 5.27 8.60
C LEU A 124 -12.55 6.68 8.62
N VAL A 125 -11.74 7.73 8.51
CA VAL A 125 -12.22 9.12 8.51
C VAL A 125 -12.96 9.45 7.20
N ALA A 126 -12.38 9.10 6.05
CA ALA A 126 -12.97 9.42 4.75
C ALA A 126 -14.29 8.69 4.51
N PHE A 127 -14.35 7.39 4.78
CA PHE A 127 -15.55 6.58 4.57
C PHE A 127 -16.51 6.67 5.75
N GLY A 128 -16.02 6.75 7.00
CA GLY A 128 -16.88 6.98 8.16
C GLY A 128 -17.63 8.31 8.08
N SER A 129 -16.98 9.36 7.57
CA SER A 129 -17.65 10.64 7.27
C SER A 129 -18.78 10.47 6.25
N HIS A 130 -18.56 9.66 5.21
CA HIS A 130 -19.58 9.38 4.19
C HIS A 130 -20.81 8.63 4.75
N TYR A 131 -20.58 7.63 5.61
CA TYR A 131 -21.67 6.86 6.24
C TYR A 131 -22.44 7.64 7.31
N VAL A 132 -21.79 8.58 8.02
CA VAL A 132 -22.41 9.30 9.15
C VAL A 132 -23.00 10.66 8.74
N PHE A 133 -22.39 11.37 7.78
CA PHE A 133 -22.75 12.77 7.50
C PHE A 133 -23.31 13.07 6.11
N GLY A 134 -23.30 12.13 5.16
CA GLY A 134 -23.97 12.31 3.86
C GLY A 134 -23.56 13.55 3.06
N THR A 135 -22.43 14.19 3.40
CA THR A 135 -21.94 15.39 2.72
C THR A 135 -21.12 14.97 1.50
N PRO A 136 -21.47 15.43 0.28
CA PRO A 136 -20.62 15.21 -0.88
C PRO A 136 -19.32 16.00 -0.72
N VAL A 137 -18.19 15.33 -0.95
CA VAL A 137 -16.87 15.97 -1.00
C VAL A 137 -16.90 17.05 -2.11
N PRO A 138 -16.47 18.30 -1.85
CA PRO A 138 -16.39 19.31 -2.90
C PRO A 138 -15.44 18.82 -4.00
N GLY A 139 -15.99 18.56 -5.19
CA GLY A 139 -15.21 18.18 -6.38
C GLY A 139 -15.35 16.74 -6.86
N VAL A 140 -16.18 15.89 -6.24
CA VAL A 140 -16.44 14.52 -6.73
C VAL A 140 -17.94 14.32 -6.91
N LEU A 141 -18.41 14.30 -8.17
CA LEU A 141 -19.78 13.92 -8.51
C LEU A 141 -20.00 12.44 -8.15
N PRO A 142 -21.19 12.04 -7.67
CA PRO A 142 -21.50 10.67 -7.23
C PRO A 142 -21.45 9.59 -8.35
N PHE A 143 -21.12 9.98 -9.58
CA PHE A 143 -20.89 9.08 -10.73
C PHE A 143 -19.45 9.13 -11.27
N GLY A 144 -18.53 9.83 -10.60
CA GLY A 144 -17.16 10.06 -11.05
C GLY A 144 -16.12 9.62 -10.03
N GLY A 145 -16.04 8.32 -9.73
CA GLY A 145 -14.97 7.76 -8.91
C GLY A 145 -13.80 7.26 -9.75
N GLY A 146 -12.79 8.12 -9.95
CA GLY A 146 -11.43 7.68 -10.32
C GLY A 146 -10.86 8.23 -11.62
N ALA A 147 -10.41 9.48 -11.62
CA ALA A 147 -9.42 9.97 -12.59
C ALA A 147 -8.51 11.03 -11.96
N ALA A 148 -7.83 10.69 -10.87
CA ALA A 148 -6.52 11.30 -10.61
C ALA A 148 -5.49 10.40 -11.30
N GLN A 149 -4.98 10.89 -12.44
CA GLN A 149 -3.89 10.32 -13.25
C GLN A 149 -4.20 9.04 -14.03
N LEU A 150 -4.84 9.19 -15.20
CA LEU A 150 -4.37 8.53 -16.42
C LEU A 150 -4.80 9.36 -17.64
N GLY A 151 -3.84 10.08 -18.23
CA GLY A 151 -3.92 10.58 -19.61
C GLY A 151 -4.88 11.73 -19.90
N ALA A 152 -4.40 12.96 -19.74
CA ALA A 152 -4.85 14.08 -20.57
C ALA A 152 -4.38 13.82 -22.02
N ALA A 153 -5.12 13.02 -22.80
CA ALA A 153 -4.99 12.95 -24.25
C ALA A 153 -6.21 12.22 -24.86
N GLY A 154 -7.02 12.97 -25.62
CA GLY A 154 -7.87 12.41 -26.66
C GLY A 154 -9.30 12.05 -26.27
N ALA A 155 -10.21 13.03 -26.38
CA ALA A 155 -11.47 12.90 -27.12
C ALA A 155 -12.37 14.11 -26.84
N SER A 156 -11.99 15.29 -27.35
CA SER A 156 -12.94 16.35 -27.65
C SER A 156 -13.81 15.92 -28.84
N GLY A 157 -14.75 15.02 -28.61
CA GLY A 157 -15.77 14.62 -29.57
C GLY A 157 -16.95 15.58 -29.47
N LYS A 158 -16.89 16.69 -30.20
CA LYS A 158 -18.04 17.54 -30.48
C LYS A 158 -19.04 16.72 -31.29
N ALA A 159 -20.12 16.25 -30.65
CA ALA A 159 -21.22 15.58 -31.33
C ALA A 159 -22.14 16.66 -31.95
N ASP A 160 -21.82 17.07 -33.18
CA ASP A 160 -22.74 17.78 -34.07
C ASP A 160 -23.83 16.77 -34.54
N GLY A 161 -24.87 16.61 -33.73
CA GLY A 161 -26.04 15.78 -34.03
C GLY A 161 -27.16 16.56 -34.69
N LYS A 162 -26.97 16.98 -35.95
CA LYS A 162 -28.05 17.47 -36.81
C LYS A 162 -28.82 16.26 -37.37
N GLY A 163 -29.70 15.68 -36.55
CA GLY A 163 -30.62 14.61 -36.94
C GLY A 163 -32.05 15.12 -36.99
N ALA A 164 -32.69 14.99 -38.15
CA ALA A 164 -34.03 15.47 -38.44
C ALA A 164 -35.07 14.99 -37.41
N THR A 165 -35.68 15.93 -36.71
CA THR A 165 -36.89 15.74 -35.91
C THR A 165 -38.09 15.70 -36.86
N ASP A 166 -38.33 14.55 -37.47
CA ASP A 166 -39.62 14.27 -38.10
C ASP A 166 -40.64 13.88 -37.01
N GLY A 167 -41.23 14.91 -36.40
CA GLY A 167 -42.67 15.01 -36.20
C GLY A 167 -43.46 13.92 -35.46
N LYS A 168 -42.88 13.06 -34.61
CA LYS A 168 -43.65 12.06 -33.83
C LYS A 168 -43.18 11.79 -32.39
N ALA A 169 -42.51 12.76 -31.75
CA ALA A 169 -42.07 12.67 -30.35
C ALA A 169 -43.05 13.29 -29.32
N ALA A 170 -44.27 13.65 -29.73
CA ALA A 170 -45.21 14.43 -28.92
C ALA A 170 -46.51 13.68 -28.54
N GLN A 171 -46.48 12.35 -28.48
CA GLN A 171 -47.68 11.52 -28.22
C GLN A 171 -47.42 10.50 -27.10
N THR A 172 -46.83 10.96 -26.01
CA THR A 172 -46.80 10.27 -24.70
C THR A 172 -47.29 11.23 -23.60
N GLY A 173 -48.23 12.14 -23.83
CA GLY A 173 -49.47 12.00 -24.59
C GLY A 173 -50.66 11.93 -23.63
N LYS A 174 -50.88 12.99 -22.82
CA LYS A 174 -51.97 13.18 -21.83
C LYS A 174 -52.11 12.14 -20.69
N ILE A 175 -51.95 10.83 -20.91
CA ILE A 175 -52.22 9.78 -19.89
C ILE A 175 -51.37 9.89 -18.62
N ALA A 176 -50.14 10.39 -18.76
CA ALA A 176 -49.23 10.59 -17.62
C ALA A 176 -49.67 11.77 -16.73
N GLN A 177 -50.56 12.63 -17.22
CA GLN A 177 -51.19 13.71 -16.46
C GLN A 177 -52.44 13.21 -15.72
N ASP A 178 -53.05 12.12 -16.21
CA ASP A 178 -54.28 11.51 -15.66
C ASP A 178 -54.03 10.71 -14.38
N LEU A 179 -52.78 10.33 -14.05
CA LEU A 179 -52.41 9.64 -12.81
C LEU A 179 -51.33 10.39 -12.05
N ARG A 180 -51.66 10.83 -10.84
CA ARG A 180 -50.74 11.48 -9.89
C ARG A 180 -50.58 10.63 -8.63
N VAL A 181 -49.40 10.67 -8.05
CA VAL A 181 -49.11 10.01 -6.77
C VAL A 181 -48.95 11.09 -5.71
N GLU A 182 -49.94 11.23 -4.84
CA GLU A 182 -49.94 12.20 -3.74
C GLU A 182 -49.82 11.45 -2.41
N GLY A 183 -48.58 11.34 -1.90
CA GLY A 183 -48.29 10.59 -0.68
C GLY A 183 -48.73 9.13 -0.79
N GLU A 184 -49.68 8.71 0.06
CA GLU A 184 -50.22 7.34 0.12
C GLU A 184 -51.44 7.09 -0.79
N ARG A 185 -51.78 8.03 -1.67
CA ARG A 185 -52.93 7.90 -2.57
C ARG A 185 -52.54 8.03 -4.03
N TYR A 186 -53.21 7.24 -4.88
CA TYR A 186 -53.31 7.51 -6.30
C TYR A 186 -54.45 8.49 -6.52
N VAL A 187 -54.17 9.58 -7.22
CA VAL A 187 -55.14 10.59 -7.62
C VAL A 187 -55.26 10.56 -9.14
N LEU A 188 -56.46 10.30 -9.63
CA LEU A 188 -56.76 10.16 -11.04
C LEU A 188 -57.62 11.32 -11.52
N ASP A 189 -57.19 11.98 -12.58
CA ASP A 189 -57.94 13.02 -13.27
C ASP A 189 -58.28 12.50 -14.68
N LEU A 190 -59.48 11.92 -14.83
CA LEU A 190 -59.88 11.33 -16.10
C LEU A 190 -60.36 12.42 -17.05
N HIS A 191 -59.78 12.43 -18.25
CA HIS A 191 -60.31 13.18 -19.39
C HIS A 191 -61.46 12.43 -20.09
N ASP A 192 -62.30 13.19 -20.81
CA ASP A 192 -63.41 12.62 -21.60
C ASP A 192 -62.93 11.55 -22.59
N GLY A 193 -63.60 10.40 -22.57
CA GLY A 193 -63.27 9.21 -23.35
C GLY A 193 -62.33 8.23 -22.65
N SER A 194 -61.75 8.61 -21.51
CA SER A 194 -60.83 7.76 -20.73
C SER A 194 -61.59 6.78 -19.84
N ARG A 195 -60.96 5.62 -19.59
CA ARG A 195 -61.42 4.58 -18.68
C ARG A 195 -60.27 4.16 -17.77
N VAL A 196 -60.57 3.93 -16.50
CA VAL A 196 -59.68 3.25 -15.56
C VAL A 196 -60.37 2.01 -15.00
N SER A 197 -59.63 0.90 -14.93
CA SER A 197 -60.02 -0.33 -14.22
C SER A 197 -59.05 -0.52 -13.06
N ILE A 198 -59.56 -0.56 -11.83
CA ILE A 198 -58.76 -0.71 -10.62
C ILE A 198 -59.16 -2.01 -9.93
N VAL A 199 -58.19 -2.92 -9.79
CA VAL A 199 -58.33 -4.16 -9.04
C VAL A 199 -57.90 -3.89 -7.60
N THR A 200 -58.83 -4.04 -6.67
CA THR A 200 -58.59 -3.87 -5.23
C THR A 200 -58.77 -5.19 -4.49
N ARG A 201 -58.37 -5.24 -3.21
CA ARG A 201 -58.62 -6.40 -2.35
C ARG A 201 -60.11 -6.67 -2.09
N LYS A 202 -60.98 -5.66 -2.20
CA LYS A 202 -62.41 -5.75 -1.92
C LYS A 202 -63.28 -5.91 -3.18
N GLY A 203 -62.66 -5.92 -4.36
CA GLY A 203 -63.38 -6.00 -5.63
C GLY A 203 -62.74 -5.17 -6.74
N VAL A 204 -63.39 -5.15 -7.89
CA VAL A 204 -62.95 -4.40 -9.08
C VAL A 204 -63.76 -3.12 -9.20
N ILE A 205 -63.10 -2.05 -9.62
CA ILE A 205 -63.68 -0.73 -9.77
C ILE A 205 -63.39 -0.24 -11.18
N ASP A 206 -64.42 -0.08 -11.98
CA ASP A 206 -64.36 0.49 -13.31
C ASP A 206 -64.90 1.92 -13.27
N ALA A 207 -64.09 2.89 -13.67
CA ALA A 207 -64.53 4.27 -13.85
C ALA A 207 -64.29 4.74 -15.29
N ARG A 208 -65.27 5.44 -15.84
CA ARG A 208 -65.22 5.96 -17.21
C ARG A 208 -65.81 7.36 -17.26
N LYS A 209 -65.15 8.28 -17.96
CA LYS A 209 -65.68 9.61 -18.23
C LYS A 209 -66.12 9.72 -19.68
N GLN A 210 -67.37 10.05 -19.95
CA GLN A 210 -67.91 10.20 -21.30
C GLN A 210 -68.88 11.38 -21.36
N GLY A 211 -68.57 12.38 -22.20
CA GLY A 211 -69.39 13.58 -22.37
C GLY A 211 -69.52 14.40 -21.09
N GLY A 212 -68.42 14.61 -20.36
CA GLY A 212 -68.38 15.33 -19.09
C GLY A 212 -68.99 14.59 -17.89
N LYS A 213 -69.55 13.38 -18.08
CA LYS A 213 -70.13 12.59 -16.99
C LYS A 213 -69.20 11.45 -16.58
N LEU A 214 -68.87 11.39 -15.30
CA LEU A 214 -68.13 10.28 -14.69
C LEU A 214 -69.10 9.16 -14.27
N SER A 215 -68.91 7.95 -14.80
CA SER A 215 -69.61 6.72 -14.39
C SER A 215 -68.63 5.83 -13.62
N ILE A 216 -69.05 5.31 -12.47
CA ILE A 216 -68.25 4.44 -11.62
C ILE A 216 -69.08 3.21 -11.29
N ASP A 217 -68.59 2.06 -11.76
CA ASP A 217 -69.14 0.74 -11.51
C ASP A 217 -68.18 -0.03 -10.61
N ALA A 218 -68.65 -0.47 -9.44
CA ALA A 218 -67.84 -1.20 -8.48
C ALA A 218 -68.46 -2.59 -8.26
N THR A 219 -67.66 -3.62 -8.46
CA THR A 219 -68.06 -5.03 -8.31
C THR A 219 -67.33 -5.61 -7.11
N GLY A 220 -68.04 -5.84 -6.01
CA GLY A 220 -67.50 -6.41 -4.77
C GLY A 220 -67.90 -5.62 -3.51
N ASP A 221 -68.05 -6.34 -2.40
CA ASP A 221 -68.51 -5.76 -1.14
C ASP A 221 -67.48 -4.78 -0.55
N GLY A 222 -67.83 -3.49 -0.56
CA GLY A 222 -67.00 -2.42 -0.01
C GLY A 222 -65.90 -1.90 -0.96
N ALA A 223 -65.86 -2.31 -2.23
CA ALA A 223 -64.91 -1.75 -3.20
C ALA A 223 -65.15 -0.24 -3.45
N ARG A 224 -66.42 0.18 -3.55
CA ARG A 224 -66.78 1.59 -3.78
C ARG A 224 -66.37 2.52 -2.63
N GLU A 225 -66.33 2.01 -1.39
CA GLU A 225 -65.96 2.76 -0.19
C GLU A 225 -64.46 3.11 -0.14
N LEU A 226 -63.63 2.39 -0.91
CA LEU A 226 -62.19 2.65 -1.01
C LEU A 226 -61.88 3.88 -1.88
N LEU A 227 -62.86 4.32 -2.69
CA LEU A 227 -62.73 5.50 -3.54
C LEU A 227 -63.16 6.77 -2.81
N THR A 228 -62.38 7.83 -3.03
CA THR A 228 -62.74 9.19 -2.64
C THR A 228 -62.88 10.03 -3.90
N THR A 229 -64.06 10.57 -4.16
CA THR A 229 -64.28 11.51 -5.26
C THR A 229 -64.02 12.94 -4.78
N GLY A 230 -63.12 13.65 -5.45
CA GLY A 230 -62.80 15.05 -5.18
C GLY A 230 -63.81 16.02 -5.81
N LYS A 231 -63.59 17.33 -5.63
CA LYS A 231 -64.49 18.40 -6.11
C LYS A 231 -64.49 18.56 -7.63
N ASP A 232 -63.48 18.05 -8.32
CA ASP A 232 -63.25 18.22 -9.76
C ASP A 232 -63.37 16.90 -10.55
N ASP A 233 -64.26 15.98 -10.13
CA ASP A 233 -64.38 14.61 -10.65
C ASP A 233 -63.09 13.78 -10.55
N THR A 234 -62.16 14.19 -9.69
CA THR A 234 -60.92 13.44 -9.43
C THR A 234 -61.22 12.21 -8.57
N LEU A 235 -60.59 11.09 -8.91
CA LEU A 235 -60.74 9.83 -8.19
C LEU A 235 -59.49 9.55 -7.37
N GLY A 236 -59.64 9.48 -6.05
CA GLY A 236 -58.57 9.11 -5.13
C GLY A 236 -58.75 7.69 -4.60
N ILE A 237 -57.68 6.91 -4.56
CA ILE A 237 -57.66 5.60 -3.89
C ILE A 237 -56.35 5.40 -3.13
N ALA A 238 -56.39 4.72 -1.97
CA ALA A 238 -55.19 4.42 -1.21
C ALA A 238 -54.31 3.41 -1.95
N ARG A 239 -53.00 3.68 -2.06
CA ARG A 239 -52.07 2.80 -2.79
C ARG A 239 -52.01 1.39 -2.21
N ALA A 240 -52.14 1.28 -0.90
CA ALA A 240 -52.11 0.00 -0.19
C ALA A 240 -53.29 -0.93 -0.54
N ASP A 241 -54.41 -0.38 -1.03
CA ASP A 241 -55.61 -1.14 -1.37
C ASP A 241 -55.69 -1.51 -2.85
N VAL A 242 -54.81 -0.92 -3.68
CA VAL A 242 -54.71 -1.19 -5.12
C VAL A 242 -53.75 -2.34 -5.37
N ILE A 243 -54.24 -3.38 -6.04
CA ILE A 243 -53.44 -4.51 -6.52
C ILE A 243 -52.92 -4.19 -7.92
N ALA A 244 -53.81 -3.74 -8.80
CA ALA A 244 -53.47 -3.32 -10.16
C ALA A 244 -54.41 -2.21 -10.61
N LEU A 245 -53.93 -1.35 -11.50
CA LEU A 245 -54.64 -0.21 -12.04
C LEU A 245 -54.30 -0.10 -13.51
N ASP A 246 -55.31 -0.15 -14.37
CA ASP A 246 -55.17 -0.07 -15.81
C ASP A 246 -55.89 1.19 -16.31
N LEU A 247 -55.12 2.12 -16.88
CA LEU A 247 -55.60 3.36 -17.47
C LEU A 247 -55.60 3.22 -18.98
N LYS A 248 -56.71 3.55 -19.60
CA LYS A 248 -56.83 3.65 -21.05
C LYS A 248 -57.41 5.01 -21.43
N SER A 249 -56.64 5.78 -22.19
CA SER A 249 -57.07 7.09 -22.67
C SER A 249 -57.88 7.00 -23.96
N ALA A 250 -58.59 8.08 -24.28
CA ALA A 250 -59.38 8.22 -25.50
C ALA A 250 -58.54 8.02 -26.78
N ASN A 251 -57.24 8.33 -26.72
CA ASN A 251 -56.31 8.23 -27.84
C ASN A 251 -55.79 6.79 -28.08
N GLY A 252 -56.19 5.82 -27.25
CA GLY A 252 -55.76 4.43 -27.33
C GLY A 252 -54.51 4.10 -26.49
N ASP A 253 -53.87 5.12 -25.93
CA ASP A 253 -52.73 4.97 -25.01
C ASP A 253 -53.16 4.23 -23.73
N GLN A 254 -52.33 3.30 -23.27
CA GLN A 254 -52.58 2.47 -22.08
C GLN A 254 -51.40 2.54 -21.10
N MET A 255 -51.72 2.57 -19.81
CA MET A 255 -50.74 2.51 -18.73
C MET A 255 -51.27 1.61 -17.63
N THR A 256 -50.49 0.59 -17.28
CA THR A 256 -50.83 -0.34 -16.20
C THR A 256 -49.85 -0.15 -15.04
N VAL A 257 -50.36 0.03 -13.84
CA VAL A 257 -49.60 0.12 -12.58
C VAL A 257 -50.01 -1.05 -11.71
N ALA A 258 -49.05 -1.84 -11.25
CA ALA A 258 -49.31 -3.00 -10.41
C ALA A 258 -48.48 -2.96 -9.13
N ASN A 259 -49.11 -3.22 -8.00
CA ASN A 259 -48.41 -3.40 -6.74
C ASN A 259 -47.85 -4.81 -6.68
N THR A 260 -46.54 -4.95 -6.95
CA THR A 260 -45.83 -6.23 -6.98
C THR A 260 -45.23 -6.60 -5.61
N GLY A 261 -45.63 -5.92 -4.53
CA GLY A 261 -45.17 -6.19 -3.16
C GLY A 261 -43.88 -5.49 -2.74
N GLY A 262 -43.32 -4.62 -3.59
CA GLY A 262 -42.18 -3.75 -3.29
C GLY A 262 -42.60 -2.34 -2.83
N SER A 263 -41.63 -1.55 -2.34
CA SER A 263 -41.85 -0.15 -1.89
C SER A 263 -42.30 0.82 -3.00
N VAL A 264 -42.11 0.42 -4.26
CA VAL A 264 -42.51 1.15 -5.47
C VAL A 264 -43.33 0.19 -6.33
N PRO A 265 -44.46 0.61 -6.93
CA PRO A 265 -45.22 -0.25 -7.83
C PRO A 265 -44.49 -0.48 -9.15
N GLY A 266 -44.74 -1.62 -9.79
CA GLY A 266 -44.37 -1.84 -11.19
C GLY A 266 -45.26 -1.04 -12.12
N VAL A 267 -44.71 -0.57 -13.24
CA VAL A 267 -45.40 0.23 -14.25
C VAL A 267 -45.12 -0.36 -15.63
N ASN A 268 -46.15 -0.52 -16.43
CA ASN A 268 -46.08 -0.99 -17.81
C ASN A 268 -46.80 0.00 -18.72
N VAL A 269 -46.13 0.49 -19.75
CA VAL A 269 -46.67 1.45 -20.72
C VAL A 269 -46.45 0.91 -22.13
N PRO A 270 -47.41 0.14 -22.67
CA PRO A 270 -47.36 -0.34 -24.05
C PRO A 270 -47.63 0.78 -25.06
N GLY A 271 -47.03 0.67 -26.24
CA GLY A 271 -47.37 1.48 -27.42
C GLY A 271 -46.55 2.77 -27.62
N ILE A 272 -45.65 3.13 -26.71
CA ILE A 272 -44.81 4.32 -26.88
C ILE A 272 -43.90 4.14 -28.12
N ALA A 273 -44.21 4.88 -29.19
CA ALA A 273 -43.52 4.80 -30.49
C ALA A 273 -43.41 3.37 -31.07
N GLY A 274 -44.42 2.52 -30.83
CA GLY A 274 -44.43 1.11 -31.26
C GLY A 274 -43.68 0.15 -30.32
N GLY A 275 -43.08 0.66 -29.25
CA GLY A 275 -42.43 -0.12 -28.21
C GLY A 275 -43.25 -0.28 -26.93
N ASN A 276 -42.68 -1.00 -25.97
CA ASN A 276 -43.22 -1.25 -24.65
C ASN A 276 -42.19 -0.86 -23.59
N VAL A 277 -42.59 -0.09 -22.58
CA VAL A 277 -41.75 0.31 -21.45
C VAL A 277 -42.27 -0.36 -20.19
N GLN A 278 -41.45 -1.22 -19.58
CA GLN A 278 -41.75 -1.89 -18.33
C GLN A 278 -40.75 -1.51 -17.26
N MET A 279 -41.25 -1.04 -16.14
CA MET A 279 -40.50 -0.81 -14.91
C MET A 279 -41.01 -1.82 -13.89
N THR A 280 -40.14 -2.68 -13.37
CA THR A 280 -40.50 -3.67 -12.33
C THR A 280 -39.56 -3.56 -11.14
N PRO A 281 -40.06 -3.54 -9.89
CA PRO A 281 -39.22 -3.54 -8.70
C PRO A 281 -38.36 -4.80 -8.61
N ASP A 282 -37.12 -4.68 -8.15
CA ASP A 282 -36.19 -5.80 -8.01
C ASP A 282 -36.34 -6.59 -6.68
N GLY A 283 -37.25 -6.15 -5.81
CA GLY A 283 -37.50 -6.72 -4.47
C GLY A 283 -36.48 -6.32 -3.40
N ARG A 284 -35.40 -5.62 -3.76
CA ARG A 284 -34.34 -5.11 -2.87
C ARG A 284 -34.31 -3.58 -2.77
N GLY A 285 -35.33 -2.92 -3.32
CA GLY A 285 -35.48 -1.45 -3.32
C GLY A 285 -34.94 -0.76 -4.58
N GLY A 286 -34.42 -1.52 -5.55
CA GLY A 286 -34.08 -1.03 -6.88
C GLY A 286 -35.20 -1.25 -7.89
N MET A 287 -35.01 -0.70 -9.10
CA MET A 287 -35.95 -0.81 -10.21
C MET A 287 -35.27 -1.42 -11.42
N ASN A 288 -35.89 -2.44 -12.00
CA ASN A 288 -35.53 -2.95 -13.31
C ASN A 288 -36.32 -2.17 -14.35
N LEU A 289 -35.63 -1.58 -15.32
CA LEU A 289 -36.23 -0.91 -16.46
C LEU A 289 -36.00 -1.75 -17.69
N SER A 290 -37.02 -1.96 -18.52
CA SER A 290 -36.87 -2.55 -19.85
C SER A 290 -37.71 -1.78 -20.84
N VAL A 291 -37.13 -1.49 -21.99
CA VAL A 291 -37.76 -0.82 -23.13
C VAL A 291 -37.56 -1.73 -24.33
N THR A 292 -38.64 -2.18 -24.96
CA THR A 292 -38.59 -3.09 -26.10
C THR A 292 -39.34 -2.50 -27.28
N ASN A 293 -38.77 -2.49 -28.48
CA ASN A 293 -39.45 -2.09 -29.72
C ASN A 293 -39.07 -3.05 -30.84
N GLY A 294 -39.96 -3.99 -31.16
CA GLY A 294 -39.67 -5.07 -32.10
C GLY A 294 -38.50 -5.95 -31.60
N GLU A 295 -37.44 -6.06 -32.41
CA GLU A 295 -36.22 -6.80 -32.07
C GLU A 295 -35.25 -5.99 -31.17
N ASN A 296 -35.53 -4.70 -30.95
CA ASN A 296 -34.64 -3.83 -30.21
C ASN A 296 -35.04 -3.79 -28.75
N SER A 297 -34.07 -3.94 -27.84
CA SER A 297 -34.35 -3.81 -26.41
C SER A 297 -33.26 -3.07 -25.67
N VAL A 298 -33.66 -2.32 -24.65
CA VAL A 298 -32.77 -1.70 -23.67
C VAL A 298 -33.25 -2.12 -22.30
N SER A 299 -32.42 -2.82 -21.53
CA SER A 299 -32.75 -3.24 -20.17
C SER A 299 -31.70 -2.78 -19.17
N ILE A 300 -32.15 -2.21 -18.06
CA ILE A 300 -31.34 -1.86 -16.90
C ILE A 300 -31.75 -2.81 -15.79
N VAL A 301 -30.90 -3.79 -15.48
CA VAL A 301 -31.17 -4.83 -14.48
C VAL A 301 -29.94 -4.98 -13.60
N GLY A 302 -30.11 -4.79 -12.29
CA GLY A 302 -29.04 -5.03 -11.31
C GLY A 302 -27.74 -4.27 -11.58
N GLY A 303 -27.83 -3.00 -11.99
CA GLY A 303 -26.66 -2.15 -12.31
C GLY A 303 -25.99 -2.46 -13.65
N ARG A 304 -26.60 -3.30 -14.49
CA ARG A 304 -26.17 -3.58 -15.85
C ARG A 304 -27.15 -2.98 -16.84
N ILE A 305 -26.62 -2.24 -17.80
CA ILE A 305 -27.35 -1.73 -18.95
C ILE A 305 -27.05 -2.66 -20.12
N THR A 306 -28.09 -3.23 -20.70
CA THR A 306 -27.99 -4.11 -21.86
C THR A 306 -28.80 -3.50 -23.00
N VAL A 307 -28.19 -3.42 -24.17
CA VAL A 307 -28.80 -2.92 -25.41
C VAL A 307 -28.70 -4.02 -26.46
N ASP A 308 -29.84 -4.39 -27.02
CA ASP A 308 -29.98 -5.40 -28.08
C ASP A 308 -30.69 -4.78 -29.30
N ASN A 309 -30.30 -5.23 -30.49
CA ASN A 309 -30.84 -4.80 -31.79
C ASN A 309 -31.04 -6.00 -32.73
N GLY A 310 -31.34 -7.19 -32.17
CA GLY A 310 -31.55 -8.45 -32.88
C GLY A 310 -30.30 -9.11 -33.47
N LYS A 311 -29.27 -8.30 -33.80
CA LYS A 311 -27.99 -8.75 -34.38
C LYS A 311 -26.79 -8.50 -33.47
N GLN A 312 -26.90 -7.52 -32.58
CA GLN A 312 -25.80 -7.04 -31.74
C GLN A 312 -26.28 -6.89 -30.31
N HIS A 313 -25.45 -7.36 -29.39
CA HIS A 313 -25.71 -7.33 -27.97
C HIS A 313 -24.58 -6.57 -27.27
N VAL A 314 -24.91 -5.44 -26.64
CA VAL A 314 -23.97 -4.62 -25.87
C VAL A 314 -24.41 -4.63 -24.41
N SER A 315 -23.58 -5.19 -23.53
CA SER A 315 -23.81 -5.15 -22.10
C SER A 315 -22.76 -4.27 -21.41
N VAL A 316 -23.19 -3.17 -20.82
CA VAL A 316 -22.38 -2.30 -19.96
C VAL A 316 -22.74 -2.63 -18.52
N ALA A 317 -21.88 -3.38 -17.84
CA ALA A 317 -21.96 -3.51 -16.40
C ALA A 317 -21.26 -2.29 -15.78
N ALA A 318 -21.93 -1.57 -14.88
CA ALA A 318 -21.18 -0.71 -13.99
C ALA A 318 -20.18 -1.60 -13.23
N PRO A 319 -18.87 -1.28 -13.19
CA PRO A 319 -17.98 -1.95 -12.26
C PRO A 319 -18.63 -1.80 -10.89
N ALA A 320 -18.70 -2.87 -10.12
CA ALA A 320 -19.41 -2.91 -8.84
C ALA A 320 -18.84 -1.88 -7.84
N GLY A 321 -19.19 -0.62 -8.01
CA GLY A 321 -18.72 0.52 -7.24
C GLY A 321 -19.32 0.55 -5.83
N PHE A 322 -20.41 -0.19 -5.62
CA PHE A 322 -20.94 -0.45 -4.28
C PHE A 322 -20.24 -1.60 -3.55
N ALA A 323 -19.54 -2.49 -4.27
CA ALA A 323 -18.76 -3.55 -3.64
C ALA A 323 -17.34 -3.08 -3.32
N LEU A 324 -16.71 -2.25 -4.17
CA LEU A 324 -15.38 -1.73 -3.88
C LEU A 324 -15.35 -0.84 -2.63
N GLY A 325 -16.40 -0.05 -2.37
CA GLY A 325 -16.51 0.73 -1.13
C GLY A 325 -16.62 -0.15 0.12
N GLY A 326 -17.46 -1.20 0.10
CA GLY A 326 -17.62 -2.12 1.22
C GLY A 326 -16.40 -3.02 1.46
N ILE A 327 -15.75 -3.48 0.38
CA ILE A 327 -14.54 -4.30 0.44
C ILE A 327 -13.34 -3.45 0.88
N ALA A 328 -13.17 -2.24 0.34
CA ALA A 328 -12.10 -1.31 0.76
C ALA A 328 -12.31 -0.81 2.19
N PHE A 329 -13.54 -0.59 2.63
CA PHE A 329 -13.86 -0.28 4.02
C PHE A 329 -13.54 -1.45 4.95
N GLY A 330 -13.88 -2.69 4.54
CA GLY A 330 -13.52 -3.90 5.29
C GLY A 330 -12.01 -4.07 5.44
N TYR A 331 -11.23 -3.88 4.38
CA TYR A 331 -9.77 -3.93 4.45
C TYR A 331 -9.18 -2.76 5.24
N GLY A 332 -9.69 -1.53 5.08
CA GLY A 332 -9.25 -0.37 5.85
C GLY A 332 -9.50 -0.53 7.35
N LEU A 333 -10.66 -1.07 7.72
CA LEU A 333 -11.02 -1.37 9.12
C LEU A 333 -10.16 -2.51 9.69
N ALA A 334 -9.78 -3.50 8.88
CA ALA A 334 -8.88 -4.58 9.30
C ALA A 334 -7.41 -4.13 9.38
N MET A 335 -6.96 -3.23 8.51
CA MET A 335 -5.57 -2.76 8.47
C MET A 335 -5.18 -1.87 9.64
N LEU A 336 -6.12 -1.11 10.20
CA LEU A 336 -5.87 -0.26 11.37
C LEU A 336 -5.44 -1.05 12.62
N PRO A 337 -6.19 -2.06 13.12
CA PRO A 337 -5.75 -2.86 14.26
C PRO A 337 -4.49 -3.66 13.96
N ILE A 338 -4.32 -4.17 12.72
CA ILE A 338 -3.10 -4.88 12.31
C ILE A 338 -1.87 -3.96 12.39
N GLY A 339 -1.99 -2.73 11.89
CA GLY A 339 -0.93 -1.73 11.98
C GLY A 339 -0.59 -1.36 13.43
N ILE A 340 -1.61 -1.16 14.27
CA ILE A 340 -1.41 -0.80 15.68
C ILE A 340 -0.71 -1.94 16.43
N VAL A 341 -1.16 -3.18 16.26
CA VAL A 341 -0.53 -4.35 16.88
C VAL A 341 0.91 -4.51 16.39
N GLY A 342 1.17 -4.32 15.09
CA GLY A 342 2.52 -4.35 14.54
C GLY A 342 3.45 -3.30 15.15
N LEU A 343 2.97 -2.06 15.30
CA LEU A 343 3.73 -1.00 15.98
C LEU A 343 4.00 -1.31 17.45
N LEU A 344 3.02 -1.86 18.17
CA LEU A 344 3.19 -2.28 19.57
C LEU A 344 4.27 -3.37 19.70
N VAL A 345 4.30 -4.33 18.77
CA VAL A 345 5.34 -5.37 18.73
C VAL A 345 6.71 -4.75 18.45
N CYS A 346 6.84 -3.81 17.51
CA CYS A 346 8.09 -3.10 17.25
C CYS A 346 8.59 -2.31 18.47
N VAL A 347 7.69 -1.61 19.18
CA VAL A 347 8.02 -0.90 20.43
C VAL A 347 8.47 -1.87 21.52
N TRP A 348 7.78 -3.01 21.64
CA TRP A 348 8.14 -4.04 22.60
C TRP A 348 9.53 -4.62 22.33
N LEU A 349 9.83 -4.96 21.06
CA LEU A 349 11.16 -5.44 20.63
C LEU A 349 12.26 -4.42 20.95
N THR A 350 12.01 -3.14 20.65
CA THR A 350 12.94 -2.04 20.98
C THR A 350 13.20 -1.93 22.49
N ARG A 351 12.16 -2.14 23.31
CA ARG A 351 12.30 -2.13 24.77
C ARG A 351 13.09 -3.34 25.28
N VAL A 352 12.89 -4.51 24.67
CA VAL A 352 13.61 -5.74 25.02
C VAL A 352 15.10 -5.60 24.67
N THR A 353 15.44 -5.07 23.50
CA THR A 353 16.84 -4.83 23.12
C THR A 353 17.52 -3.82 24.03
N TRP A 354 16.84 -2.73 24.39
CA TRP A 354 17.36 -1.76 25.36
C TRP A 354 17.62 -2.39 26.74
N ARG A 355 16.70 -3.25 27.21
CA ARG A 355 16.89 -3.98 28.48
C ARG A 355 18.02 -5.01 28.42
N ALA A 356 18.21 -5.68 27.29
CA ALA A 356 19.31 -6.62 27.09
C ALA A 356 20.65 -5.88 27.06
N LEU A 357 20.73 -4.76 26.33
CA LEU A 357 21.90 -3.90 26.26
C LEU A 357 22.25 -3.31 27.64
N GLY A 358 21.26 -2.79 28.37
CA GLY A 358 21.47 -2.27 29.72
C GLY A 358 22.00 -3.33 30.70
N ARG A 359 21.51 -4.57 30.60
CA ARG A 359 22.03 -5.70 31.41
C ARG A 359 23.47 -6.06 31.03
N TYR A 360 23.80 -6.04 29.74
CA TYR A 360 25.15 -6.31 29.26
C TYR A 360 26.14 -5.23 29.72
N VAL A 361 25.78 -3.96 29.58
CA VAL A 361 26.60 -2.82 30.00
C VAL A 361 26.82 -2.83 31.51
N ARG A 362 25.78 -3.05 32.31
CA ARG A 362 25.93 -3.17 33.78
C ARG A 362 26.90 -4.28 34.17
N ARG A 363 26.76 -5.48 33.61
CA ARG A 363 27.71 -6.59 33.89
C ARG A 363 29.16 -6.25 33.56
N ARG A 364 29.40 -5.51 32.46
CA ARG A 364 30.75 -5.08 32.10
C ARG A 364 31.30 -4.04 33.06
N ILE A 365 30.49 -3.08 33.48
CA ILE A 365 30.87 -2.08 34.48
C ILE A 365 31.18 -2.76 35.82
N ASP A 366 30.31 -3.66 36.29
CA ASP A 366 30.48 -4.40 37.54
C ASP A 366 31.75 -5.27 37.54
N ALA A 367 32.08 -5.88 36.39
CA ALA A 367 33.30 -6.66 36.25
C ALA A 367 34.58 -5.80 36.29
N VAL A 368 34.52 -4.58 35.74
CA VAL A 368 35.65 -3.64 35.76
C VAL A 368 35.83 -3.02 37.13
N SER A 369 34.73 -2.62 37.80
CA SER A 369 34.79 -2.10 39.18
C SER A 369 35.35 -3.16 40.14
N ALA A 370 34.89 -4.41 40.05
CA ALA A 370 35.39 -5.50 40.88
C ALA A 370 36.87 -5.86 40.62
N LYS A 371 37.42 -5.48 39.45
CA LYS A 371 38.85 -5.64 39.14
C LYS A 371 39.67 -4.50 39.74
N LEU A 372 39.18 -3.27 39.61
CA LEU A 372 39.81 -2.07 40.20
C LEU A 372 39.84 -2.13 41.74
N GLU A 373 38.79 -2.65 42.37
CA GLU A 373 38.76 -2.85 43.82
C GLU A 373 39.79 -3.90 44.28
N ARG A 374 40.00 -4.96 43.51
CA ARG A 374 41.05 -5.96 43.78
C ARG A 374 42.46 -5.41 43.62
N GLU A 375 42.69 -4.56 42.62
CA GLU A 375 43.99 -3.89 42.41
C GLU A 375 44.28 -2.80 43.45
N ARG A 376 43.27 -2.24 44.12
CA ARG A 376 43.47 -1.29 45.24
C ARG A 376 43.66 -1.97 46.60
N ALA A 377 43.25 -3.23 46.73
CA ALA A 377 43.32 -3.99 47.98
C ALA A 377 44.63 -4.80 48.12
N ASN A 378 45.35 -5.04 47.01
CA ASN A 378 46.73 -5.51 46.98
C ASN A 378 47.69 -4.32 46.89
#